data_AF-A0A2N8PRB0-F1
#
_entry.id   AF-A0A2N8PRB0-F1
#
_cell.length_a   1.000
_cell.length_b   1.000
_cell.length_c   1.000
_cell.angle_alpha   90.00
_cell.angle_beta   90.00
_cell.angle_gamma   90.00
#
_symmetry.space_group_name_H-M   'P 1'
#
loop_
_entity.id
_entity.type
_entity.pdbx_description
1 polymer ?
#
loop_
_entity_poly.entity_id
_entity_poly.type
_entity_poly.pdbx_seq_one_letter_code
_entity_poly.pdbx_strand_id
1 'polypeptide(L)'
;MALRSRLADAVSSRSLLPAWFVTVLGTAPPARDTDQWLETATGVLLYRLTYNIADQVVALGPKPADSDRHRRSWHEQLSKSLRRW
;
A
#
# COMPACT_ATOMS: atom_id res chain seq x y z
N MET A 1 7.47 -12.33 7.54
CA MET A 1 6.92 -11.70 8.76
C MET A 1 7.54 -10.35 9.13
N ALA A 2 8.83 -10.08 8.87
CA ALA A 2 9.46 -8.83 9.30
C ALA A 2 8.85 -7.53 8.73
N LEU A 3 8.41 -7.50 7.46
CA LEU A 3 7.88 -6.27 6.84
C LEU A 3 6.55 -5.83 7.47
N ARG A 4 5.63 -6.78 7.71
CA ARG A 4 4.33 -6.52 8.34
C ARG A 4 4.49 -6.00 9.76
N SER A 5 5.38 -6.62 10.55
CA SER A 5 5.68 -6.15 11.91
C SER A 5 6.31 -4.76 11.92
N ARG A 6 7.26 -4.48 11.01
CA ARG A 6 7.85 -3.13 10.86
C ARG A 6 6.82 -2.07 10.47
N LEU A 7 5.87 -2.42 9.60
CA LEU A 7 4.78 -1.53 9.24
C LEU A 7 3.86 -1.26 10.44
N ALA A 8 3.44 -2.31 11.14
CA ALA A 8 2.60 -2.17 12.33
C ALA A 8 3.28 -1.30 13.40
N ASP A 9 4.59 -1.48 13.60
CA ASP A 9 5.41 -0.66 14.51
C ASP A 9 5.50 0.80 14.04
N ALA A 10 5.78 1.05 12.75
CA ALA A 10 5.85 2.41 12.18
C ALA A 10 4.51 3.17 12.28
N VAL A 11 3.39 2.47 12.10
CA VAL A 11 2.04 3.03 12.26
C VAL A 11 1.73 3.28 13.73
N SER A 12 2.06 2.34 14.62
CA SER A 12 1.82 2.46 16.07
C SER A 12 2.67 3.57 16.70
N SER A 13 3.89 3.76 16.21
CA SER A 13 4.81 4.82 16.65
C SER A 13 4.47 6.21 16.09
N ARG A 14 3.40 6.34 15.28
CA ARG A 14 3.02 7.58 14.57
C ARG A 14 4.22 8.23 13.86
N SER A 15 5.10 7.40 13.30
CA SER A 15 6.17 7.89 12.44
C SER A 15 5.58 8.66 11.27
N LEU A 16 6.32 9.59 10.67
CA LEU A 16 5.86 10.40 9.55
C LEU A 16 5.55 9.50 8.34
N LEU A 17 4.31 9.03 8.26
CA LEU A 17 3.86 8.21 7.15
C LEU A 17 3.81 9.08 5.89
N PRO A 18 4.23 8.55 4.73
CA PRO A 18 4.13 9.26 3.47
C PRO A 18 2.69 9.70 3.19
N ALA A 19 2.53 10.85 2.52
CA ALA A 19 1.21 11.38 2.18
C ALA A 19 0.37 10.36 1.40
N TRP A 20 0.96 9.66 0.41
CA TRP A 20 0.27 8.60 -0.33
C TRP A 20 -0.32 7.52 0.57
N PHE A 21 0.34 7.18 1.68
CA PHE A 21 -0.11 6.11 2.58
C PHE A 21 -1.38 6.53 3.32
N VAL A 22 -1.34 7.73 3.89
CA VAL A 22 -2.46 8.30 4.63
C VAL A 22 -3.66 8.56 3.71
N THR A 23 -3.43 8.96 2.45
CA THR A 23 -4.51 9.25 1.51
C THR A 23 -5.24 8.00 1.02
N VAL A 24 -4.58 6.84 0.90
CA VAL A 24 -5.23 5.60 0.40
C VAL A 24 -5.61 4.59 1.48
N LEU A 25 -4.95 4.60 2.63
CA LEU A 25 -5.18 3.64 3.72
C LEU A 25 -5.64 4.31 5.02
N GLY A 26 -5.59 5.64 5.10
CA GLY A 26 -5.85 6.37 6.33
C GLY A 26 -4.66 6.40 7.29
N THR A 27 -4.82 7.13 8.40
CA THR A 27 -3.77 7.32 9.41
C THR A 27 -3.59 6.12 10.33
N ALA A 28 -4.59 5.24 10.45
CA ALA A 28 -4.58 4.11 11.36
C ALA A 28 -5.47 2.96 10.86
N PRO A 29 -5.16 1.70 11.23
CA PRO A 29 -5.99 0.56 10.90
C PRO A 29 -7.36 0.64 11.61
N PRO A 30 -8.45 0.26 10.93
CA PRO A 30 -9.77 0.18 11.54
C PRO A 30 -9.88 -1.03 12.47
N ALA A 31 -10.55 -0.85 13.62
CA ALA A 31 -10.59 -1.82 14.71
C ALA A 31 -11.14 -3.22 14.34
N ARG A 32 -11.93 -3.32 13.26
CA ARG A 32 -12.58 -4.58 12.83
C ARG A 32 -11.86 -5.30 11.70
N ASP A 33 -10.98 -4.63 10.96
CA ASP A 33 -10.35 -5.19 9.76
C ASP A 33 -8.83 -4.94 9.71
N THR A 34 -8.19 -4.82 10.88
CA THR A 34 -6.74 -4.57 11.02
C THR A 34 -5.88 -5.54 10.21
N ASP A 35 -6.21 -6.84 10.20
CA ASP A 35 -5.46 -7.84 9.45
C ASP A 35 -5.49 -7.57 7.94
N GLN A 36 -6.69 -7.31 7.39
CA GLN A 36 -6.88 -7.05 5.97
C GLN A 36 -6.30 -5.70 5.56
N TRP A 37 -6.32 -4.72 6.46
CA TRP A 37 -5.66 -3.43 6.29
C TRP A 37 -4.15 -3.61 6.21
N LEU A 38 -3.55 -4.38 7.14
CA LEU A 38 -2.12 -4.67 7.15
C LEU A 38 -1.69 -5.46 5.91
N GLU A 39 -2.50 -6.42 5.46
CA GLU A 39 -2.25 -7.16 4.21
C GLU A 39 -2.28 -6.24 3.00
N THR A 40 -3.29 -5.36 2.91
CA THR A 40 -3.39 -4.39 1.81
C THR A 40 -2.18 -3.45 1.81
N ALA A 41 -1.83 -2.89 2.96
CA ALA A 41 -0.70 -1.99 3.12
C ALA A 41 0.64 -2.67 2.80
N THR A 42 0.82 -3.91 3.24
CA THR A 42 2.00 -4.73 2.90
C THR A 42 2.05 -5.00 1.40
N GLY A 43 0.91 -5.30 0.77
CA GLY A 43 0.80 -5.52 -0.67
C GLY A 43 1.20 -4.29 -1.49
N VAL A 44 0.78 -3.09 -1.07
CA VAL A 44 1.20 -1.83 -1.70
C VAL A 44 2.69 -1.60 -1.53
N LEU A 45 3.25 -1.81 -0.34
CA LEU A 45 4.70 -1.66 -0.11
C LEU A 45 5.51 -2.65 -0.96
N LEU A 46 5.08 -3.91 -1.05
CA LEU A 46 5.70 -4.90 -1.91
C LEU A 46 5.65 -4.46 -3.37
N TYR A 47 4.49 -4.03 -3.87
CA TYR A 47 4.36 -3.52 -5.24
C TYR A 47 5.30 -2.35 -5.51
N ARG A 48 5.39 -1.39 -4.58
CA ARG A 48 6.30 -0.25 -4.69
C ARG A 48 7.76 -0.66 -4.68
N LEU A 49 8.14 -1.66 -3.87
CA LEU A 49 9.50 -2.20 -3.86
C LEU A 49 9.81 -2.95 -5.17
N THR A 50 8.88 -3.78 -5.66
CA THR A 50 9.04 -4.56 -6.90
C THR A 50 9.22 -3.67 -8.12
N TYR A 51 8.48 -2.55 -8.19
CA TYR A 51 8.51 -1.63 -9.34
C TYR A 51 9.26 -0.32 -9.06
N ASN A 52 10.04 -0.26 -7.97
CA ASN A 52 10.82 0.89 -7.53
C ASN A 52 10.05 2.23 -7.57
N ILE A 53 8.84 2.24 -7.02
CA ILE A 53 7.95 3.41 -7.01
C ILE A 53 8.35 4.34 -5.86
N ALA A 54 8.98 5.46 -6.21
CA ALA A 54 9.38 6.52 -5.28
C ALA A 54 8.34 7.65 -5.14
N ASP A 55 7.20 7.56 -5.83
CA ASP A 55 6.18 8.61 -5.87
C ASP A 55 5.60 8.89 -4.47
N GLN A 56 5.74 10.13 -3.98
CA GLN A 56 5.31 10.49 -2.63
C GLN A 56 3.80 10.74 -2.50
N VAL A 57 3.09 10.89 -3.61
CA VAL A 57 1.66 11.25 -3.66
C VAL A 57 0.81 10.08 -4.15
N VAL A 58 1.27 9.35 -5.17
CA VAL A 58 0.52 8.23 -5.76
C VAL A 58 0.99 6.90 -5.17
N ALA A 59 0.10 6.22 -4.45
CA ALA A 59 0.42 4.97 -3.75
C ALA A 59 0.96 3.87 -4.67
N LEU A 60 0.32 3.68 -5.83
CA LEU A 60 0.72 2.67 -6.84
C LEU A 60 1.55 3.26 -7.98
N GLY A 61 1.93 4.54 -7.90
CA GLY A 61 2.63 5.23 -8.98
C GLY A 61 1.81 5.36 -10.28
N PRO A 62 2.46 5.66 -11.41
CA PRO A 62 1.78 5.82 -12.69
C PRO A 62 1.19 4.49 -13.19
N LYS A 63 0.09 4.60 -13.93
CA LYS A 63 -0.58 3.44 -14.54
C LYS A 63 0.43 2.65 -15.39
N PRO A 64 0.54 1.32 -15.19
CA PRO A 64 1.47 0.51 -15.96
C PRO A 64 1.12 0.46 -17.45
N ALA A 65 2.15 0.35 -18.29
CA ALA A 65 1.99 0.21 -19.73
C ALA A 65 1.24 -1.07 -20.11
N ASP A 66 0.52 -1.05 -21.24
CA ASP A 66 -0.27 -2.20 -21.72
C ASP A 66 0.58 -3.46 -22.00
N SER A 67 1.88 -3.30 -22.20
CA SER A 67 2.83 -4.40 -22.41
C SER A 67 3.05 -5.26 -21.17
N ASP A 68 2.85 -4.71 -19.96
CA ASP A 68 3.10 -5.42 -18.70
C ASP A 68 1.80 -5.87 -18.04
N ARG A 69 1.20 -6.92 -18.63
CA ARG A 69 -0.07 -7.51 -18.17
C ARG A 69 -0.03 -7.92 -16.70
N HIS A 70 1.09 -8.42 -16.21
CA HIS A 70 1.23 -8.87 -14.83
C HIS A 70 1.19 -7.68 -13.87
N ARG A 71 2.02 -6.65 -14.13
CA ARG A 71 2.02 -5.41 -13.33
C ARG A 71 0.66 -4.74 -13.33
N ARG A 72 -0.04 -4.75 -14.46
CA ARG A 72 -1.40 -4.18 -14.59
C ARG A 72 -2.41 -4.93 -13.75
N SER A 73 -2.46 -6.26 -13.86
CA SER A 73 -3.37 -7.07 -13.06
C SER A 73 -3.15 -6.85 -11.56
N TRP A 74 -1.90 -6.77 -11.13
CA TRP A 74 -1.57 -6.51 -9.72
C TRP A 74 -1.94 -5.07 -9.29
N HIS A 75 -1.66 -4.08 -10.14
CA HIS A 75 -2.07 -2.69 -9.92
C HIS A 75 -3.59 -2.56 -9.76
N GLU A 76 -4.37 -3.22 -10.62
CA GLU A 76 -5.83 -3.20 -10.58
C GLU A 76 -6.39 -3.90 -9.33
N GLN A 77 -5.80 -5.04 -8.93
CA GLN A 77 -6.16 -5.74 -7.70
C GLN A 77 -5.92 -4.87 -6.46
N LEU A 78 -4.73 -4.27 -6.34
CA LEU A 78 -4.42 -3.37 -5.23
C LEU A 78 -5.30 -2.12 -5.25
N SER A 79 -5.56 -1.54 -6.43
CA SER A 79 -6.46 -0.39 -6.56
C SER A 79 -7.88 -0.72 -6.06
N LYS A 80 -8.38 -1.92 -6.33
CA LYS A 80 -9.68 -2.38 -5.83
C LYS A 80 -9.67 -2.56 -4.31
N SER A 81 -8.63 -3.17 -3.76
CA SER A 81 -8.48 -3.34 -2.30
C SER A 81 -8.35 -2.02 -1.56
N LEU A 82 -7.68 -1.03 -2.16
CA LEU A 82 -7.52 0.31 -1.59
C LEU A 82 -8.82 1.10 -1.55
N ARG A 83 -9.71 0.93 -2.54
CA ARG A 83 -11.05 1.57 -2.53
C ARG A 83 -11.95 1.10 -1.38
N ARG A 84 -11.55 0.08 -0.63
CA ARG A 84 -12.31 -0.45 0.49
C ARG A 84 -12.07 0.33 1.80
N TRP A 85 -11.02 1.15 1.84
CA TRP A 85 -10.63 1.97 2.99
C TRP A 85 -10.95 3.44 2.72
#